data_AF-A0A0B8NXS2-F1
#
_entry.id   AF-A0A0B8NXS2-F1
#
_cell.length_a   1.000
_cell.length_b   1.000
_cell.length_c   1.000
_cell.angle_alpha   90.00
_cell.angle_beta   90.00
_cell.angle_gamma   90.00
#
_symmetry.space_group_name_H-M   'P 1'
#
loop_
_entity.id
_entity.type
_entity.pdbx_description
1 polymer ?
#
loop_
_entity_poly.entity_id
_entity_poly.type
_entity_poly.pdbx_seq_one_letter_code
_entity_poly.pdbx_strand_id
1 'polypeptide(L)' 'MVLYPLSAFRAMNKAAETTYRHLLSEGNQQALIEQMQTRAELYNYLNYHDFEQKLDELFRR' A
#
# COMPACT_ATOMS: atom_id res chain seq x y z
N MET A 1 -18.86 -23.68 -0.59
CA MET A 1 -17.75 -22.74 -0.70
C MET A 1 -18.22 -21.56 -1.54
N VAL A 2 -18.01 -20.33 -1.09
CA VAL A 2 -18.38 -19.11 -1.85
C VAL A 2 -17.10 -18.37 -2.19
N LEU A 3 -16.93 -18.01 -3.46
CA LEU A 3 -15.75 -17.32 -3.96
C LEU A 3 -16.08 -15.84 -4.24
N TYR A 4 -15.17 -14.95 -3.85
CA TYR A 4 -15.24 -13.52 -4.14
C TYR A 4 -14.11 -13.13 -5.12
N PRO A 5 -14.19 -13.56 -6.39
CA PRO A 5 -13.02 -13.60 -7.27
C PRO A 5 -12.44 -12.22 -7.61
N LEU A 6 -13.24 -11.15 -7.52
CA LEU A 6 -12.86 -9.83 -8.01
C LEU A 6 -13.16 -8.68 -7.04
N SER A 7 -13.69 -8.95 -5.85
CA SER A 7 -14.17 -7.89 -4.95
C SER A 7 -13.05 -6.91 -4.56
N ALA A 8 -11.91 -7.42 -4.12
CA ALA A 8 -10.74 -6.60 -3.78
C ALA A 8 -10.18 -5.86 -5.00
N PHE A 9 -10.08 -6.54 -6.15
CA PHE A 9 -9.55 -5.95 -7.38
C PHE A 9 -10.40 -4.78 -7.89
N ARG A 10 -11.73 -4.89 -7.81
CA ARG A 10 -12.64 -3.80 -8.19
C ARG A 10 -12.48 -2.58 -7.29
N ALA A 11 -12.35 -2.78 -5.98
CA ALA A 11 -12.11 -1.70 -5.04
C ALA A 11 -10.76 -1.00 -5.29
N MET A 12 -9.69 -1.79 -5.50
CA MET A 12 -8.36 -1.28 -5.82
C MET A 12 -8.35 -0.43 -7.09
N ASN A 13 -9.00 -0.89 -8.16
CA ASN A 13 -9.06 -0.14 -9.42
C ASN A 13 -9.79 1.20 -9.26
N LYS A 14 -10.85 1.24 -8.42
CA LYS A 14 -11.59 2.48 -8.18
C LYS A 14 -10.77 3.51 -7.39
N ALA A 15 -10.03 3.05 -6.38
CA ALA A 15 -9.11 3.90 -5.62
C ALA A 15 -8.01 4.46 -6.55
N ALA A 16 -7.41 3.62 -7.39
CA ALA A 16 -6.39 4.04 -8.35
C ALA A 16 -6.93 5.07 -9.37
N GLU A 17 -8.11 4.83 -9.95
CA GLU A 17 -8.76 5.80 -10.85
C GLU A 17 -8.96 7.16 -10.17
N THR A 18 -9.44 7.16 -8.93
CA THR A 18 -9.67 8.38 -8.15
C THR A 18 -8.37 9.16 -7.96
N THR A 19 -7.30 8.46 -7.60
CA THR A 19 -5.95 9.05 -7.46
C THR A 19 -5.47 9.68 -8.76
N TYR A 20 -5.59 8.99 -9.90
CA TYR A 20 -5.16 9.54 -11.18
C TYR A 20 -5.96 10.75 -11.62
N ARG A 21 -7.29 10.73 -11.44
CA ARG A 21 -8.15 11.89 -11.77
C ARG A 21 -7.83 13.10 -10.91
N HIS A 22 -7.59 12.89 -9.62
CA HIS A 22 -7.21 13.96 -8.70
C HIS A 22 -5.85 14.55 -9.06
N LEU A 23 -4.83 13.71 -9.31
CA LEU A 23 -3.52 14.17 -9.74
C LEU A 23 -3.58 14.98 -11.04
N LEU A 24 -4.40 14.56 -12.00
CA LEU A 24 -4.58 15.27 -13.26
C LEU A 24 -5.22 16.65 -13.08
N SER A 25 -6.14 16.81 -12.12
CA SER A 25 -6.89 18.05 -11.90
C SER A 25 -6.19 19.02 -10.95
N GLU A 26 -5.64 18.51 -9.84
CA GLU A 26 -5.08 19.33 -8.75
C GLU A 26 -3.55 19.42 -8.79
N GLY A 27 -2.88 18.61 -9.64
CA GLY A 27 -1.43 18.60 -9.80
C GLY A 27 -0.65 18.03 -8.60
N ASN A 28 -1.33 17.54 -7.57
CA ASN A 28 -0.72 16.90 -6.40
C ASN A 28 -1.71 15.93 -5.71
N GLN A 29 -1.24 15.17 -4.72
CA GLN A 29 -2.00 14.12 -4.02
C GLN A 29 -2.47 14.50 -2.61
N GLN A 30 -2.25 15.73 -2.13
CA GLN A 30 -2.33 16.07 -0.70
C GLN A 30 -3.67 15.71 -0.07
N ALA A 31 -4.78 15.94 -0.78
CA ALA A 31 -6.13 15.65 -0.27
C ALA A 31 -6.47 14.14 -0.22
N LEU A 32 -5.63 13.28 -0.81
CA LEU A 32 -5.85 11.83 -0.85
C LEU A 32 -5.01 11.04 0.15
N ILE A 33 -4.08 11.68 0.86
CA ILE A 33 -3.14 10.99 1.75
C ILE A 33 -3.85 10.13 2.79
N GLU A 34 -4.93 10.62 3.39
CA GLU A 34 -5.70 9.87 4.40
C GLU A 34 -6.38 8.60 3.86
N GLN A 35 -6.54 8.48 2.54
CA GLN A 35 -7.14 7.32 1.87
C GLN A 35 -6.09 6.30 1.41
N MET A 36 -4.81 6.63 1.51
CA MET A 36 -3.72 5.74 1.09
C MET A 36 -3.32 4.80 2.22
N GLN A 37 -2.91 3.59 1.85
CA GLN A 37 -2.18 2.72 2.77
C GLN A 37 -0.91 3.43 3.23
N THR A 38 -0.70 3.49 4.54
CA THR A 38 0.50 4.08 5.12
C THR A 38 1.71 3.17 4.89
N ARG A 39 2.91 3.75 4.94
CA ARG A 39 4.16 2.99 4.85
C ARG A 39 4.28 1.93 5.93
N ALA A 40 3.84 2.23 7.16
CA ALA A 40 3.89 1.30 8.28
C ALA A 40 2.96 0.09 8.05
N GLU A 41 1.74 0.32 7.57
CA GLU A 41 0.83 -0.77 7.20
C GLU A 41 1.42 -1.64 6.10
N LEU A 42 1.98 -1.03 5.04
CA LEU A 42 2.64 -1.79 3.98
C LEU A 42 3.77 -2.68 4.51
N TYR A 43 4.60 -2.16 5.42
CA TYR A 43 5.69 -2.93 6.03
C TYR A 43 5.21 -4.09 6.87
N ASN A 44 4.10 -3.91 7.59
CA ASN A 44 3.46 -4.99 8.32
C ASN A 44 2.99 -6.11 7.39
N TYR A 45 2.39 -5.77 6.24
CA TYR A 45 1.98 -6.79 5.24
C TYR A 45 3.17 -7.49 4.57
N LEU A 46 4.30 -6.81 4.43
CA LEU A 46 5.50 -7.35 3.80
C LEU A 46 6.45 -8.07 4.78
N ASN A 47 6.12 -8.14 6.08
CA ASN A 47 7.03 -8.60 7.14
C ASN A 47 8.42 -7.94 7.05
N TYR A 48 8.45 -6.65 6.70
CA TYR A 48 9.69 -5.95 6.36
C TYR A 48 10.70 -5.97 7.52
N HIS A 49 10.22 -5.79 8.75
CA HIS A 49 11.07 -5.75 9.93
C HIS A 49 11.74 -7.09 10.26
N ASP A 50 11.14 -8.21 9.88
CA ASP A 50 11.74 -9.53 10.06
C ASP A 50 12.98 -9.69 9.18
N PHE A 51 12.91 -9.16 7.95
CA PHE A 51 14.06 -9.14 7.04
C PHE A 51 15.17 -8.23 7.56
N GLU A 52 14.82 -7.06 8.08
CA GLU A 52 15.77 -6.11 8.67
C GLU A 52 16.49 -6.72 9.89
N GLN A 53 15.74 -7.36 10.80
CA GLN A 53 16.32 -8.07 11.95
C GLN A 53 17.27 -9.18 11.53
N LYS A 54 16.91 -9.96 10.49
CA LYS A 54 17.76 -11.03 10.00
C LYS A 54 19.08 -10.52 9.41
N LEU A 55 19.05 -9.40 8.69
CA LEU A 55 20.28 -8.77 8.20
C LEU A 55 21.16 -8.29 9.35
N ASP A 56 20.55 -7.69 10.36
CA ASP A 56 21.23 -7.26 11.57
C ASP A 56 21.90 -8.44 12.30
N GLU A 57 21.23 -9.57 12.45
CA GLU A 57 21.82 -10.78 13.06
C GLU A 57 23.02 -11.33 12.27
N LEU A 58 22.96 -11.28 10.95
CA LEU A 58 23.99 -11.84 10.07
C LEU A 58 25.24 -10.94 9.97
N PHE A 59 25.09 -9.63 10.16
CA PHE A 59 26.14 -8.66 9.86
C PHE A 59 26.52 -7.73 11.02
N ARG A 60 25.89 -7.85 12.20
CA ARG A 60 26.39 -7.20 13.42
C ARG A 60 27.74 -7.82 13.81
N ARG A 61 28.77 -6.97 13.83
CA ARG A 61 30.07 -7.25 14.45
C ARG A 61 29.99 -7.14 15.95
#